data_AF-A0A521G0A2-F1
#
_entry.id   AF-A0A521G0A2-F1
#
_cell.length_a   1.000
_cell.length_b   1.000
_cell.length_c   1.000
_cell.angle_alpha   90.00
_cell.angle_beta   90.00
_cell.angle_gamma   90.00
#
_symmetry.space_group_name_H-M   'P 1'
#
loop_
_entity.id
_entity.type
_entity.pdbx_description
1 polymer ?
#
loop_
_entity_poly.entity_id
_entity_poly.type
_entity_poly.pdbx_seq_one_letter_code
_entity_poly.pdbx_strand_id
1 'polypeptide(L)'
;MAKAYSNDLRERVIKSYESGISKGEILNIFIISLDTLNRWIRKYKETGSVEPYKRTKYRAKKFSDEALLEHVLKNPSATLEERAMFFSVKHQSV
;
A
#
# COMPACT_ATOMS: atom_id res chain seq x y z
N MET A 1 -6.87 9.93 0.26
CA MET A 1 -6.93 8.48 0.59
C MET A 1 -7.42 8.31 2.01
N ALA A 2 -8.31 7.35 2.27
CA ALA A 2 -8.91 7.12 3.60
C ALA A 2 -7.87 6.68 4.65
N LYS A 3 -8.07 7.13 5.89
CA LYS A 3 -7.26 6.78 7.07
C LYS A 3 -7.59 5.35 7.49
N ALA A 4 -6.57 4.59 7.90
CA ALA A 4 -6.81 3.28 8.50
C ALA A 4 -7.53 3.43 9.86
N TYR A 5 -8.39 2.48 10.19
CA TYR A 5 -8.95 2.34 11.54
C TYR A 5 -7.83 2.25 12.60
N SER A 6 -8.12 2.73 13.81
CA SER A 6 -7.20 2.69 14.94
C SER A 6 -6.82 1.25 15.32
N ASN A 7 -5.62 1.06 15.88
CA ASN A 7 -5.19 -0.23 16.39
C ASN A 7 -6.06 -0.71 17.55
N ASP A 8 -6.48 0.21 18.44
CA ASP A 8 -7.38 -0.11 19.56
C ASP A 8 -8.70 -0.74 19.09
N LEU A 9 -9.33 -0.21 18.02
CA LEU A 9 -10.57 -0.79 17.48
C LEU A 9 -10.32 -2.23 16.97
N ARG A 10 -9.20 -2.44 16.29
CA ARG A 10 -8.84 -3.76 15.74
C ARG A 10 -8.54 -4.77 16.82
N GLU A 11 -7.81 -4.36 17.86
CA GLU A 11 -7.51 -5.18 19.02
C GLU A 11 -8.79 -5.64 19.71
N ARG A 12 -9.73 -4.73 19.95
CA ARG A 12 -11.02 -5.08 20.57
C ARG A 12 -11.81 -6.06 19.72
N VAL A 13 -11.88 -5.82 18.40
CA VAL A 13 -12.59 -6.70 17.46
C VAL A 13 -11.97 -8.10 17.43
N ILE A 14 -10.64 -8.22 17.40
CA ILE A 14 -9.95 -9.51 17.40
C ILE A 14 -10.12 -10.23 18.75
N LYS A 15 -10.02 -9.52 19.88
CA LYS A 15 -10.31 -10.11 21.20
C LYS A 15 -11.73 -10.64 21.32
N SER A 16 -12.72 -9.91 20.80
CA SER A 16 -14.11 -10.37 20.73
C SER A 16 -14.26 -11.63 19.88
N TYR A 17 -13.55 -11.69 18.75
CA TYR A 17 -13.52 -12.88 17.90
C TYR A 17 -12.88 -14.09 18.60
N GLU A 18 -11.75 -13.90 19.30
CA GLU A 18 -11.09 -14.96 20.07
C GLU A 18 -11.92 -15.44 21.26
N SER A 19 -12.73 -14.56 21.85
CA SER A 19 -13.66 -14.88 22.94
C SER A 19 -14.86 -15.74 22.47
N GLY A 20 -14.96 -16.03 21.17
CA GLY A 20 -16.02 -16.87 20.60
C GLY A 20 -17.30 -16.12 20.23
N ILE A 21 -17.29 -14.79 20.24
CA ILE A 21 -18.46 -13.98 19.85
C ILE A 21 -18.74 -14.19 18.36
N SER A 22 -20.03 -14.30 18.01
CA SER A 22 -20.41 -14.50 16.61
C SER A 22 -20.03 -13.29 15.76
N LYS A 23 -19.71 -13.54 14.47
CA LYS A 23 -19.38 -12.44 13.56
C LYS A 23 -20.50 -11.39 13.49
N GLY A 24 -21.76 -11.83 13.47
CA GLY A 24 -22.92 -10.93 13.39
C GLY A 24 -23.00 -9.96 14.56
N GLU A 25 -22.78 -10.44 15.78
CA GLU A 25 -22.73 -9.59 16.98
C GLU A 25 -21.57 -8.60 16.92
N ILE A 26 -20.38 -9.03 16.47
CA ILE A 26 -19.22 -8.14 16.32
C ILE A 26 -19.54 -6.99 15.34
N LEU A 27 -20.22 -7.27 14.22
CA LEU A 27 -20.61 -6.22 13.28
C LEU A 27 -21.57 -5.20 13.91
N ASN A 28 -22.52 -5.67 14.72
CA ASN A 28 -23.48 -4.81 15.40
C ASN A 28 -22.82 -3.96 16.49
N ILE A 29 -21.90 -4.54 17.28
CA ILE A 29 -21.21 -3.86 18.38
C ILE A 29 -20.25 -2.79 17.86
N PHE A 30 -19.44 -3.13 16.85
CA PHE A 30 -18.36 -2.26 16.37
C PHE A 30 -18.73 -1.44 15.12
N ILE A 31 -19.92 -1.65 14.55
CA ILE A 31 -20.45 -0.91 13.39
C ILE A 31 -19.44 -0.92 12.24
N ILE A 32 -18.91 -2.10 11.92
CA ILE A 32 -17.97 -2.32 10.82
C ILE A 32 -18.60 -3.22 9.75
N SER A 33 -18.04 -3.20 8.54
CA SER A 33 -18.48 -4.11 7.48
C SER A 33 -17.95 -5.52 7.67
N LEU A 34 -18.70 -6.52 7.18
CA LEU A 34 -18.30 -7.93 7.19
C LEU A 34 -16.96 -8.16 6.49
N ASP A 35 -16.71 -7.44 5.38
CA ASP A 35 -15.44 -7.50 4.66
C ASP A 35 -14.26 -7.03 5.53
N THR A 36 -14.44 -5.93 6.26
CA THR A 36 -13.41 -5.40 7.17
C THR A 36 -13.08 -6.41 8.26
N LEU A 37 -14.10 -7.01 8.87
CA LEU A 37 -13.94 -8.04 9.90
C LEU A 37 -13.20 -9.27 9.35
N ASN A 38 -13.62 -9.80 8.20
CA ASN A 38 -12.98 -10.95 7.58
C ASN A 38 -11.51 -10.67 7.23
N ARG A 39 -11.21 -9.46 6.74
CA ARG A 39 -9.84 -9.03 6.44
C ARG A 39 -8.95 -8.99 7.68
N TRP A 40 -9.47 -8.49 8.80
CA TRP A 40 -8.72 -8.45 10.06
C TRP A 40 -8.51 -9.85 10.63
N ILE A 41 -9.53 -10.70 10.64
CA ILE A 41 -9.42 -12.10 11.09
C ILE A 41 -8.39 -12.85 10.25
N ARG A 42 -8.46 -12.71 8.92
CA ARG A 42 -7.50 -13.35 8.00
C ARG A 42 -6.07 -12.92 8.31
N LYS A 43 -5.83 -11.61 8.41
CA LYS A 43 -4.51 -11.08 8.75
C LYS A 43 -4.03 -11.59 10.11
N TYR A 44 -4.90 -11.60 11.10
CA TYR A 44 -4.58 -12.07 12.44
C TYR A 44 -4.18 -13.55 12.43
N LYS A 45 -4.90 -14.41 11.70
CA LYS A 45 -4.54 -15.82 11.53
C LYS A 45 -3.22 -16.03 10.77
N GLU A 46 -2.92 -15.18 9.79
CA GLU A 46 -1.69 -15.29 8.98
C GLU A 46 -0.44 -14.76 9.71
N THR A 47 -0.58 -13.72 10.55
CA THR A 47 0.57 -12.96 11.08
C THR A 47 0.61 -12.84 12.61
N GLY A 48 -0.47 -13.19 13.31
CA GLY A 48 -0.64 -12.92 14.74
C GLY A 48 -0.74 -11.44 15.11
N SER A 49 -0.77 -10.52 14.13
CA SER A 49 -0.72 -9.08 14.34
C SER A 49 -2.00 -8.37 13.90
N VAL A 50 -2.42 -7.40 14.71
CA VAL A 50 -3.58 -6.52 14.52
C VAL A 50 -3.23 -5.20 13.81
N GLU A 51 -1.93 -4.90 13.70
CA GLU A 51 -1.47 -3.64 13.12
C GLU A 51 -1.88 -3.54 11.64
N PRO A 52 -2.06 -2.33 11.07
CA PRO A 52 -2.20 -2.19 9.62
C PRO A 52 -0.97 -2.69 8.90
N TYR A 53 -1.14 -3.16 7.66
CA TYR A 53 0.02 -3.34 6.80
C TYR A 53 0.73 -2.01 6.68
N LYS A 54 2.05 -2.02 6.88
CA LYS A 54 2.88 -0.87 6.56
C LYS A 54 2.64 -0.55 5.10
N ARG A 55 2.37 0.72 4.81
CA ARG A 55 2.33 1.18 3.41
C ARG A 55 3.66 0.80 2.79
N THR A 56 3.61 -0.05 1.77
CA THR A 56 4.81 -0.35 1.00
C THR A 56 5.24 0.90 0.26
N LYS A 57 6.54 1.00 -0.02
CA LYS A 57 7.08 2.08 -0.85
C LYS A 57 6.44 2.00 -2.23
N TYR A 58 6.21 3.15 -2.85
CA TYR A 58 5.86 3.22 -4.27
C TYR A 58 6.88 2.44 -5.09
N ARG A 59 6.46 1.97 -6.28
CA ARG A 59 7.38 1.32 -7.23
C ARG A 59 8.64 2.17 -7.38
N ALA A 60 9.80 1.52 -7.28
CA ALA A 60 11.09 2.20 -7.43
C ALA A 60 11.12 2.99 -8.76
N LYS A 61 11.76 4.16 -8.74
CA LYS A 61 12.02 4.94 -9.96
C LYS A 61 12.82 4.08 -10.95
N LYS A 62 12.56 4.23 -12.24
CA LYS A 62 13.22 3.44 -13.29
C LYS A 62 14.69 3.85 -13.49
N PHE A 63 15.02 5.10 -13.18
CA PHE A 63 16.35 5.67 -13.23
C PHE A 63 16.42 6.80 -12.16
N SER A 64 17.63 7.25 -11.81
CA SER A 64 17.84 8.34 -10.84
C SER A 64 17.65 9.71 -11.49
N ASP A 65 17.26 10.69 -10.69
CA ASP A 65 17.08 12.07 -11.16
C ASP A 65 18.41 12.67 -11.65
N GLU A 66 19.52 12.29 -11.02
CA GLU A 66 20.89 12.67 -11.37
C GLU A 66 21.27 12.18 -12.77
N ALA A 67 20.98 10.91 -13.09
CA ALA A 67 21.29 10.34 -14.40
C ALA A 67 20.49 11.00 -15.53
N LEU A 68 19.22 11.37 -15.26
CA LEU A 68 18.40 12.12 -16.20
C LEU A 68 18.99 13.51 -16.43
N LEU A 69 19.36 14.22 -15.36
CA LEU A 69 19.88 15.58 -15.43
C LEU A 69 21.19 15.62 -16.22
N GLU A 70 22.12 14.70 -15.96
CA GLU A 70 23.35 14.58 -16.76
C GLU A 70 23.07 14.37 -18.25
N HIS A 71 22.10 13.52 -18.57
CA HIS A 71 21.74 13.22 -19.96
C HIS A 71 21.06 14.41 -20.65
N VAL A 72 20.29 15.21 -19.91
CA VAL A 72 19.70 16.48 -20.39
C VAL A 72 20.78 17.51 -20.70
N LEU A 73 21.77 17.67 -19.82
CA LEU A 73 22.87 18.61 -20.04
C LEU A 73 23.77 18.19 -21.21
N LYS A 74 24.07 16.89 -21.34
CA LYS A 74 24.91 16.36 -22.42
C LYS A 74 24.21 16.40 -23.78
N ASN A 75 22.89 16.24 -23.81
CA ASN A 75 22.11 16.22 -25.06
C ASN A 75 20.90 17.15 -24.95
N PRO A 76 21.06 18.48 -25.12
CA PRO A 76 19.96 19.43 -24.93
C PRO A 76 18.84 19.29 -25.96
N SER A 77 19.17 18.94 -27.20
CA SER A 77 18.22 18.79 -28.32
C SER A 77 17.61 17.40 -28.43
N ALA A 78 17.99 16.45 -27.57
CA ALA A 78 17.46 15.10 -27.62
C ALA A 78 15.96 15.08 -27.28
N THR A 79 15.20 14.41 -28.13
CA THR A 79 13.76 14.20 -27.98
C THR A 79 13.46 13.24 -26.83
N LEU A 80 12.21 13.23 -26.34
CA LEU A 80 11.80 12.29 -25.28
C LEU A 80 11.94 10.83 -25.72
N GLU A 81 11.80 10.52 -27.00
CA GLU A 81 11.96 9.16 -27.53
C GLU A 81 13.42 8.70 -27.46
N GLU A 82 14.36 9.56 -27.87
CA GLU A 82 15.80 9.27 -27.82
C GLU A 82 16.29 9.08 -26.38
N ARG A 83 15.81 9.92 -25.46
CA ARG A 83 16.11 9.80 -24.03
C ARG A 83 15.54 8.51 -23.45
N ALA A 84 14.34 8.13 -23.88
CA ALA A 84 13.68 6.91 -23.42
C ALA A 84 14.39 5.65 -23.91
N MET A 85 14.89 5.68 -25.16
CA MET A 85 15.73 4.63 -25.70
C MET A 85 17.02 4.48 -24.88
N PHE A 86 17.66 5.59 -24.49
CA PHE A 86 18.85 5.57 -23.63
C PHE A 86 18.59 4.93 -22.27
N PHE A 87 17.47 5.27 -21.60
CA PHE A 87 17.10 4.67 -20.32
C PHE A 87 16.39 3.32 -20.44
N SER A 88 16.18 2.79 -21.65
CA SER A 88 15.40 1.56 -21.91
C SER A 88 13.99 1.61 -21.30
N VAL A 89 13.35 2.78 -21.36
CA VAL A 89 11.99 3.02 -20.85
C VAL A 89 11.06 3.52 -21.96
N LYS A 90 9.77 3.62 -21.67
CA LYS A 90 8.81 4.30 -22.56
C LYS A 90 9.01 5.81 -22.45
N HIS A 91 8.80 6.56 -23.54
CA HIS A 91 8.92 8.02 -23.55
C HIS A 91 8.06 8.72 -22.47
N GLN A 92 6.91 8.14 -22.09
CA GLN A 92 6.06 8.65 -21.00
C GLN A 92 6.70 8.52 -19.60
N SER A 93 7.80 7.78 -19.48
CA SER A 93 8.51 7.54 -18.23
C SER A 93 9.78 8.39 -18.09
N VAL A 94 10.12 9.17 -19.10
CA VAL A 94 11.21 10.16 -19.13
C VAL A 94 10.62 11.54 -18.89
#